data_AF-A0A1S2VBI9-F1
#
_entry.id   AF-A0A1S2VBI9-F1
#
_cell.length_a   1.000
_cell.length_b   1.000
_cell.length_c   1.000
_cell.angle_alpha   90.00
_cell.angle_beta   90.00
_cell.angle_gamma   90.00
#
_symmetry.space_group_name_H-M   'P 1'
#
loop_
_entity.id
_entity.type
_entity.pdbx_description
1 polymer ?
#
loop_
_entity_poly.entity_id
_entity_poly.type
_entity_poly.pdbx_seq_one_letter_code
_entity_poly.pdbx_strand_id
1 'polypeptide(L)' 'MYNNAPPKKLVVMIHLFGIQYSEEVRKAGLKEVVAAAGLSHHLQAELNKGVNLGEYVIVRDPWKSRS' A
#
# COMPACT_ATOMS: atom_id res chain seq x y z
N MET A 1 15.15 1.51 2.73
CA MET A 1 14.37 0.45 3.41
C MET A 1 13.74 -0.58 2.44
N TYR A 2 13.59 -0.27 1.14
CA TYR A 2 12.93 -1.16 0.16
C TYR A 2 13.86 -1.88 -0.84
N ASN A 3 15.14 -1.49 -0.93
CA ASN A 3 16.04 -1.99 -1.98
C ASN A 3 16.52 -3.45 -1.80
N ASN A 4 16.28 -4.06 -0.63
CA ASN A 4 16.79 -5.41 -0.29
C ASN A 4 15.69 -6.41 0.07
N ALA A 5 14.41 -6.08 -0.16
CA ALA A 5 13.33 -7.02 0.08
C ALA A 5 13.29 -8.07 -1.05
N PRO A 6 13.22 -9.39 -0.77
CA PRO A 6 12.98 -10.40 -1.79
C PRO A 6 11.78 -9.98 -2.66
N PRO A 7 11.79 -10.17 -3.99
CA PRO A 7 10.76 -9.64 -4.89
C PRO A 7 9.32 -9.90 -4.45
N LYS A 8 9.08 -11.05 -3.79
CA LYS A 8 7.77 -11.44 -3.24
C LYS A 8 7.30 -10.59 -2.05
N LYS A 9 8.20 -9.94 -1.31
CA LYS A 9 7.86 -9.04 -0.21
C LYS A 9 7.53 -7.62 -0.68
N LEU A 10 8.04 -7.19 -1.84
CA LEU A 10 7.75 -5.86 -2.37
C LEU A 10 6.25 -5.67 -2.63
N VAL A 11 5.62 -6.60 -3.36
CA VAL A 11 4.19 -6.54 -3.69
C VAL A 11 3.32 -6.58 -2.43
N VAL A 12 3.68 -7.42 -1.45
CA VAL A 12 2.98 -7.48 -0.15
C VAL A 12 3.06 -6.14 0.58
N MET A 13 4.21 -5.48 0.55
CA MET A 13 4.36 -4.16 1.16
C MET A 13 3.56 -3.08 0.41
N ILE A 14 3.46 -3.15 -0.92
CA ILE A 14 2.61 -2.25 -1.71
C ILE A 14 1.14 -2.44 -1.35
N HIS A 15 0.67 -3.67 -1.16
CA HIS A 15 -0.69 -3.93 -0.69
C HIS A 15 -0.94 -3.38 0.71
N LEU A 16 -0.03 -3.66 1.66
CA LEU A 16 -0.15 -3.15 3.03
C LEU A 16 -0.16 -1.62 3.05
N PHE A 17 0.70 -0.98 2.27
CA PHE A 17 0.72 0.48 2.10
C PHE A 17 -0.62 0.99 1.56
N GLY A 18 -1.13 0.37 0.49
CA GLY A 18 -2.42 0.75 -0.10
C GLY A 18 -3.58 0.62 0.88
N ILE A 19 -3.57 -0.41 1.73
CA ILE A 19 -4.59 -0.60 2.77
C ILE A 19 -4.48 0.50 3.84
N GLN A 20 -3.26 0.73 4.36
CA GLN A 20 -3.00 1.68 5.44
C GLN A 20 -3.32 3.13 5.08
N TYR A 21 -3.06 3.52 3.83
CA TYR A 21 -3.17 4.90 3.36
C TYR A 21 -4.21 5.04 2.24
N SER A 22 -5.25 4.21 2.26
CA SER A 22 -6.26 4.15 1.19
C SER A 22 -6.90 5.51 0.92
N GLU A 23 -7.31 6.23 1.96
CA GLU A 23 -7.92 7.56 1.84
C GLU A 23 -6.93 8.61 1.30
N GLU A 24 -5.69 8.61 1.79
CA GLU A 24 -4.65 9.54 1.34
C GLU A 24 -4.29 9.30 -0.13
N VAL A 25 -4.18 8.05 -0.54
CA VAL A 25 -3.92 7.69 -1.95
C VAL A 25 -5.11 8.06 -2.83
N ARG A 26 -6.36 7.88 -2.38
CA ARG A 26 -7.55 8.33 -3.11
C ARG A 26 -7.56 9.85 -3.29
N LYS A 27 -7.20 10.59 -2.23
CA LYS A 27 -7.14 12.06 -2.26
C LYS A 27 -6.01 12.59 -3.15
N ALA A 28 -4.85 11.96 -3.13
CA ALA A 28 -3.68 12.36 -3.91
C ALA A 28 -3.79 11.94 -5.39
N GLY A 29 -4.50 10.85 -5.66
CA GLY A 29 -4.57 10.21 -6.97
C GLY A 29 -3.56 9.06 -7.10
N LEU A 30 -4.06 7.88 -7.49
CA LEU A 30 -3.27 6.66 -7.58
C LEU A 30 -2.07 6.81 -8.54
N LYS A 31 -2.28 7.47 -9.68
CA LYS A 31 -1.24 7.63 -10.72
C LYS A 31 -0.14 8.56 -10.25
N GLU A 32 -0.52 9.62 -9.55
CA GLU A 32 0.36 10.64 -9.00
C GLU A 32 1.26 10.03 -7.93
N VAL A 33 0.69 9.22 -7.04
CA VAL A 33 1.46 8.48 -6.01
C VAL A 33 2.47 7.52 -6.65
N VAL A 34 2.07 6.75 -7.66
CA VAL A 34 2.95 5.80 -8.36
C VAL A 34 4.08 6.52 -9.11
N ALA A 35 3.76 7.61 -9.81
CA ALA A 35 4.73 8.41 -10.55
C ALA A 35 5.75 9.07 -9.61
N ALA A 36 5.27 9.67 -8.51
CA ALA A 36 6.14 10.28 -7.50
C ALA A 36 7.07 9.26 -6.82
N ALA A 37 6.59 8.02 -6.67
CA ALA A 37 7.38 6.93 -6.10
C ALA A 37 8.32 6.23 -7.10
N GLY A 38 8.29 6.61 -8.40
CA GLY A 38 9.10 5.98 -9.44
C GLY A 38 8.78 4.49 -9.65
N LEU A 39 7.54 4.07 -9.35
CA LEU A 39 7.13 2.67 -9.41
C LEU A 39 6.67 2.28 -10.83
N SER A 40 6.85 1.00 -11.17
CA SER A 40 6.40 0.48 -12.46
C SER A 40 4.88 0.37 -12.54
N HIS A 41 4.35 0.36 -13.76
CA HIS A 41 2.91 0.21 -14.03
C HIS A 41 2.31 -1.07 -13.42
N HIS A 42 3.08 -2.16 -13.30
CA HIS A 42 2.61 -3.37 -12.63
C HIS A 42 2.28 -3.10 -11.15
N LEU A 43 3.12 -2.33 -10.45
CA LEU A 43 2.91 -2.01 -9.03
C LEU A 43 1.77 -1.01 -8.82
N GLN A 44 1.38 -0.24 -9.84
CA GLN A 44 0.16 0.56 -9.80
C GLN A 44 -1.09 -0.31 -9.63
N ALA A 45 -1.18 -1.42 -10.37
CA ALA A 45 -2.30 -2.35 -10.24
C ALA A 45 -2.33 -2.99 -8.85
N GLU A 46 -1.16 -3.34 -8.31
CA GLU A 46 -1.05 -3.91 -6.97
C GLU A 46 -1.38 -2.88 -5.87
N LEU A 47 -0.98 -1.62 -6.04
CA LEU A 47 -1.37 -0.53 -5.13
C LEU A 47 -2.88 -0.33 -5.13
N ASN A 48 -3.51 -0.32 -6.31
CA ASN A 48 -4.96 -0.16 -6.45
C ASN A 48 -5.75 -1.25 -5.71
N LYS A 49 -5.27 -2.51 -5.75
CA LYS A 49 -5.88 -3.62 -4.98
C LYS A 49 -5.79 -3.35 -3.48
N GLY A 50 -4.65 -2.86 -2.99
CA GLY A 50 -4.49 -2.48 -1.58
C GLY A 50 -5.44 -1.36 -1.17
N VAL A 51 -5.53 -0.29 -1.98
CA VAL A 51 -6.43 0.84 -1.75
C VAL A 51 -7.89 0.40 -1.67
N ASN A 52 -8.34 -0.44 -2.60
CA ASN A 52 -9.71 -0.96 -2.59
C ASN A 52 -10.00 -1.87 -1.39
N LEU A 53 -8.99 -2.61 -0.90
CA LEU A 53 -9.15 -3.40 0.32
C LEU A 53 -9.27 -2.54 1.58
N GLY A 54 -8.69 -1.34 1.59
CA GLY A 54 -8.73 -0.41 2.72
C GLY A 54 -10.15 -0.04 3.19
N GLU A 55 -11.16 -0.14 2.32
CA GLU A 55 -12.57 0.07 2.66
C GLU A 55 -13.18 -1.08 3.50
N TYR A 56 -12.59 -2.27 3.43
CA TYR A 56 -13.17 -3.51 3.99
C TYR A 56 -12.35 -4.09 5.15
N VAL A 57 -11.15 -3.56 5.41
CA VAL A 57 -10.24 -4.14 6.40
C VAL A 57 -9.72 -3.09 7.38
N ILE A 58 -9.52 -3.52 8.63
CA ILE A 58 -8.85 -2.72 9.65
C ILE A 58 -7.46 -3.32 9.85
N VAL A 59 -6.42 -2.51 9.71
CA VAL A 59 -5.05 -2.94 9.96
C VAL A 59 -4.88 -3.18 11.46
N ARG A 60 -4.61 -4.43 11.84
CA ARG A 60 -4.39 -4.79 13.23
C ARG A 60 -3.09 -4.17 13.73
N ASP A 61 -3.19 -3.26 14.68
CA ASP A 61 -2.04 -2.82 15.47
C ASP A 61 -1.83 -3.81 16.64
N PRO A 62 -0.76 -4.64 16.61
CA PRO A 62 -0.52 -5.64 17.65
C PRO A 62 -0.18 -5.01 19.01
N TRP A 63 0.08 -3.71 19.07
CA TRP A 63 0.43 -2.99 20.30
C TRP A 63 -0.75 -2.25 20.91
N LYS A 64 -1.82 -1.95 20.14
CA LYS A 64 -3.07 -1.34 20.66
C LYS A 64 -4.07 -2.34 21.21
N SER A 65 -3.94 -3.63 20.91
CA SER A 65 -4.87 -4.67 21.41
C SER A 65 -4.52 -5.21 22.80
N ARG A 66 -3.47 -4.67 23.44
CA ARG A 66 -2.95 -5.11 24.75
C ARG A 66 -3.13 -4.09 25.88
N SER A 67 -3.79 -2.95 25.60
CA SER A 67 -4.13 -1.91 26.58
C SER A 67 -5.56 -2.06 27.07
#